data_AF-A0A955TR60-F1
#
_entry.id   AF-A0A955TR60-F1
#
_cell.length_a   1.000
_cell.length_b   1.000
_cell.length_c   1.000
_cell.angle_alpha   90.00
_cell.angle_beta   90.00
_cell.angle_gamma   90.00
#
_symmetry.space_group_name_H-M   'P 1'
#
loop_
_entity.id
_entity.type
_entity.pdbx_description
1 polymer ?
#
loop_
_entity_poly.entity_id
_entity_poly.type
_entity_poly.pdbx_seq_one_letter_code
_entity_poly.pdbx_strand_id
1 'polypeptide(L)'
;PDQYLYIGTGDGGSGGDPDNRAQNPQDLLGKLLRIDVDRFFPYAIPPDNPFLKGGGQPEIFALGLRNPWRFSFDRQTGDLWAADVGQNNWEEVDLIQKGKNYGWRLLEGRHCYNPASSCERAPSLVPPVTEYRHEQGRCSVTGGYVYRGASVPTLAGIYVFGDFCTGEI
;
A
#
# COMPACT_ATOMS: atom_id res chain seq x y z
N PRO A 1 4.29 -15.18 -7.64
CA PRO A 1 2.99 -14.72 -7.10
C PRO A 1 2.00 -15.88 -7.06
N ASP A 2 1.03 -15.82 -6.16
CA ASP A 2 0.17 -16.93 -5.71
C ASP A 2 -1.10 -17.17 -6.55
N GLN A 3 -1.14 -16.61 -7.77
CA GLN A 3 -2.22 -16.73 -8.77
C GLN A 3 -3.55 -16.07 -8.39
N TYR A 4 -3.59 -15.23 -7.36
CA TYR A 4 -4.77 -14.43 -7.04
C TYR A 4 -4.71 -13.04 -7.67
N LEU A 5 -5.88 -12.43 -7.85
CA LEU A 5 -5.98 -11.04 -8.29
C LEU A 5 -5.83 -10.11 -7.09
N TYR A 6 -4.90 -9.17 -7.19
CA TYR A 6 -4.71 -8.09 -6.21
C TYR A 6 -5.23 -6.76 -6.74
N ILE A 7 -5.87 -5.98 -5.87
CA ILE A 7 -6.53 -4.72 -6.25
C ILE A 7 -6.16 -3.67 -5.21
N GLY A 8 -5.57 -2.56 -5.66
CA GLY A 8 -5.34 -1.38 -4.83
C GLY A 8 -6.57 -0.47 -4.86
N THR A 9 -7.05 -0.07 -3.69
CA THR A 9 -8.16 0.87 -3.56
C THR A 9 -7.73 2.05 -2.69
N GLY A 10 -7.88 3.25 -3.23
CA GLY A 10 -7.68 4.47 -2.45
C GLY A 10 -8.76 4.64 -1.37
N ASP A 11 -8.56 5.57 -0.44
CA ASP A 11 -9.46 5.88 0.68
C ASP A 11 -10.78 6.57 0.29
N GLY A 12 -10.97 6.85 -1.00
CA GLY A 12 -12.13 7.54 -1.56
C GLY A 12 -11.90 9.01 -1.90
N GLY A 13 -10.70 9.55 -1.66
CA GLY A 13 -10.24 10.84 -2.21
C GLY A 13 -10.64 12.08 -1.42
N SER A 14 -11.49 11.96 -0.40
CA SER A 14 -11.72 13.05 0.55
C SER A 14 -10.48 13.26 1.41
N GLY A 15 -9.98 14.49 1.43
CA GLY A 15 -8.75 14.83 2.13
C GLY A 15 -8.75 14.37 3.58
N GLY A 16 -7.74 13.56 3.94
CA GLY A 16 -7.56 13.07 5.30
C GLY A 16 -8.60 12.06 5.77
N ASP A 17 -9.22 11.30 4.86
CA ASP A 17 -10.15 10.20 5.13
C ASP A 17 -11.14 10.48 6.29
N PRO A 18 -12.05 11.44 6.14
CA PRO A 18 -12.92 11.90 7.24
C PRO A 18 -13.83 10.81 7.80
N ASP A 19 -14.18 9.81 6.98
CA ASP A 19 -15.03 8.68 7.36
C ASP A 19 -14.21 7.49 7.90
N ASN A 20 -12.89 7.65 8.03
CA ASN A 20 -11.96 6.66 8.56
C ASN A 20 -12.05 5.30 7.82
N ARG A 21 -12.28 5.34 6.51
CA ARG A 21 -12.47 4.16 5.66
C ARG A 21 -11.23 3.29 5.63
N ALA A 22 -10.04 3.88 5.54
CA ALA A 22 -8.78 3.15 5.45
C ALA A 22 -8.54 2.25 6.67
N GLN A 23 -8.96 2.72 7.86
CA GLN A 23 -8.90 1.96 9.11
C GLN A 23 -10.14 1.09 9.38
N ASN A 24 -11.28 1.37 8.75
CA ASN A 24 -12.49 0.57 8.91
C ASN A 24 -12.32 -0.77 8.15
N PRO A 25 -12.29 -1.93 8.85
CA PRO A 25 -12.15 -3.23 8.19
C PRO A 25 -13.46 -3.67 7.51
N GLN A 26 -14.57 -2.96 7.71
CA GLN A 26 -15.85 -3.22 7.05
C GLN A 26 -16.00 -2.50 5.70
N ASP A 27 -15.04 -1.63 5.36
CA ASP A 27 -14.97 -0.89 4.09
C ASP A 27 -13.86 -1.46 3.19
N LEU A 28 -14.04 -1.36 1.88
CA LEU A 28 -13.08 -1.82 0.87
C LEU A 28 -12.17 -0.70 0.35
N LEU A 29 -12.31 0.53 0.83
CA LEU A 29 -11.47 1.69 0.49
C LEU A 29 -10.26 1.83 1.43
N GLY A 30 -9.14 2.30 0.87
CA GLY A 30 -7.85 2.41 1.57
C GLY A 30 -7.25 1.04 1.90
N LYS A 31 -7.36 0.10 0.95
CA LYS A 31 -7.00 -1.32 1.12
C LYS A 31 -6.13 -1.82 -0.03
N LEU A 32 -5.46 -2.93 0.25
CA LEU A 32 -5.10 -3.88 -0.79
C LEU A 32 -6.03 -5.09 -0.66
N LEU A 33 -6.74 -5.40 -1.72
CA LEU A 33 -7.67 -6.54 -1.78
C LEU A 33 -7.02 -7.71 -2.51
N ARG A 34 -7.49 -8.93 -2.23
CA ARG A 34 -7.04 -10.17 -2.87
C ARG A 34 -8.23 -11.12 -3.06
N ILE A 35 -8.53 -11.48 -4.30
CA ILE A 35 -9.66 -12.34 -4.68
C ILE A 35 -9.23 -13.49 -5.60
N ASP A 36 -10.03 -14.56 -5.62
CA ASP A 36 -9.87 -15.71 -6.51
C ASP A 36 -10.84 -15.59 -7.68
N VAL A 37 -10.31 -15.23 -8.85
CA VAL A 37 -11.10 -15.06 -10.09
C VAL A 37 -11.23 -16.35 -10.89
N ASP A 38 -10.47 -17.38 -10.55
CA ASP A 38 -10.49 -18.67 -11.25
C ASP A 38 -11.56 -19.60 -10.68
N ARG A 39 -12.12 -19.27 -9.51
CA ARG A 39 -13.15 -20.04 -8.84
C ARG A 39 -14.41 -19.20 -8.62
N PHE A 40 -15.55 -19.80 -9.00
CA PHE A 40 -16.89 -19.23 -8.82
C PHE A 40 -17.14 -17.94 -9.61
N PHE A 41 -18.40 -17.58 -9.80
CA PHE A 41 -18.80 -16.33 -10.45
C PHE A 41 -19.60 -15.47 -9.45
N PRO A 42 -19.21 -14.20 -9.21
CA PRO A 42 -18.20 -13.44 -9.94
C PRO A 42 -16.74 -13.69 -9.50
N TYR A 43 -16.52 -14.20 -8.29
CA TYR A 43 -15.21 -14.59 -7.74
C TYR A 43 -15.41 -15.39 -6.43
N ALA A 44 -14.34 -15.99 -5.93
CA ALA A 44 -14.25 -16.57 -4.59
C ALA A 44 -13.24 -15.81 -3.72
N ILE A 45 -13.22 -16.12 -2.43
CA ILE A 45 -12.23 -15.58 -1.48
C ILE A 45 -11.12 -16.60 -1.26
N PRO A 46 -9.83 -16.23 -1.38
CA PRO A 46 -8.73 -17.09 -1.02
C PRO A 46 -8.86 -17.62 0.42
N PRO A 47 -8.64 -18.92 0.65
CA PRO A 47 -8.91 -19.56 1.94
C PRO A 47 -8.00 -19.08 3.08
N ASP A 48 -6.92 -18.37 2.74
CA ASP A 48 -5.94 -17.85 3.69
C ASP A 48 -5.98 -16.32 3.83
N ASN A 49 -7.00 -15.64 3.27
CA ASN A 49 -7.21 -14.21 3.49
C ASN A 49 -7.44 -13.91 4.99
N PRO A 50 -6.90 -12.79 5.49
CA PRO A 50 -6.84 -12.51 6.92
C PRO A 50 -8.21 -12.35 7.58
N PHE A 51 -9.21 -11.86 6.84
CA PHE A 51 -10.56 -11.60 7.35
C PHE A 51 -11.59 -12.65 6.95
N LEU A 52 -11.18 -13.79 6.38
CA LEU A 52 -12.09 -14.84 5.93
C LEU A 52 -13.04 -15.34 7.04
N LYS A 53 -12.55 -15.37 8.29
CA LYS A 53 -13.31 -15.84 9.47
C LYS A 53 -14.07 -14.73 10.19
N GLY A 54 -14.15 -13.52 9.61
CA GLY A 54 -14.78 -12.35 10.19
C GLY A 54 -13.79 -11.31 10.72
N GLY A 55 -14.34 -10.23 11.31
CA GLY A 55 -13.56 -9.06 11.77
C GLY A 55 -13.35 -7.99 10.70
N GLY A 56 -13.69 -8.27 9.44
CA GLY A 56 -13.56 -7.37 8.29
C GLY A 56 -14.15 -7.99 7.03
N GLN A 57 -14.13 -7.25 5.93
CA GLN A 57 -14.49 -7.76 4.62
C GLN A 57 -13.48 -8.82 4.16
N PRO A 58 -13.94 -9.99 3.68
CA PRO A 58 -13.09 -11.13 3.41
C PRO A 58 -12.10 -10.92 2.25
N GLU A 59 -12.33 -9.94 1.39
CA GLU A 59 -11.46 -9.54 0.28
C GLU A 59 -10.19 -8.83 0.76
N ILE A 60 -10.19 -8.23 1.95
CA ILE A 60 -9.08 -7.41 2.44
C ILE A 60 -7.84 -8.28 2.66
N PHE A 61 -6.75 -7.93 1.99
CA PHE A 61 -5.42 -8.51 2.21
C PHE A 61 -4.58 -7.65 3.15
N ALA A 62 -4.64 -6.32 3.00
CA ALA A 62 -4.00 -5.33 3.85
C ALA A 62 -4.86 -4.06 3.93
N LEU A 63 -4.67 -3.26 4.98
CA LEU A 63 -5.47 -2.05 5.23
C LEU A 63 -4.63 -0.86 5.70
N GLY A 64 -5.26 0.30 5.84
CA GLY A 64 -4.60 1.51 6.31
C GLY A 64 -3.69 2.13 5.26
N LEU A 65 -4.06 2.01 3.98
CA LEU A 65 -3.38 2.66 2.86
C LEU A 65 -4.20 3.88 2.43
N ARG A 66 -3.55 4.88 1.83
CA ARG A 66 -4.24 6.08 1.32
C ARG A 66 -4.64 5.90 -0.13
N ASN A 67 -3.66 5.70 -1.01
CA ASN A 67 -3.78 5.58 -2.44
C ASN A 67 -2.61 4.71 -2.96
N PRO A 68 -2.71 3.37 -2.84
CA PRO A 68 -1.70 2.43 -3.34
C PRO A 68 -1.70 2.40 -4.89
N TRP A 69 -1.19 3.49 -5.48
CA TRP A 69 -1.34 3.87 -6.89
C TRP A 69 -0.73 2.83 -7.84
N ARG A 70 0.46 2.36 -7.49
CA ARG A 70 1.15 1.30 -8.22
C ARG A 70 1.75 0.32 -7.25
N PHE A 71 1.52 -0.94 -7.52
CA PHE A 71 2.17 -2.03 -6.81
C PHE A 71 2.66 -3.09 -7.79
N SER A 72 3.63 -3.88 -7.35
CA SER A 72 4.14 -5.00 -8.12
C SER A 72 4.72 -6.08 -7.23
N PHE A 73 4.67 -7.30 -7.75
CA PHE A 73 5.39 -8.41 -7.14
C PHE A 73 6.83 -8.42 -7.64
N ASP A 74 7.76 -8.61 -6.72
CA ASP A 74 9.05 -9.18 -7.07
C ASP A 74 8.85 -10.60 -7.59
N ARG A 75 9.22 -10.83 -8.84
CA ARG A 75 9.04 -12.12 -9.51
C ARG A 75 9.90 -13.24 -8.91
N GLN A 76 10.96 -12.89 -8.18
CA GLN A 76 11.86 -13.88 -7.58
C GLN A 76 11.44 -14.27 -6.15
N THR A 77 11.11 -13.30 -5.30
CA THR A 77 10.77 -13.56 -3.89
C THR A 77 9.27 -13.71 -3.66
N GLY A 78 8.44 -13.13 -4.55
CA GLY A 78 7.00 -13.02 -4.33
C GLY A 78 6.61 -11.87 -3.40
N ASP A 79 7.55 -11.02 -3.00
CA ASP A 79 7.27 -9.85 -2.18
C ASP A 79 6.42 -8.83 -2.94
N LEU A 80 5.44 -8.25 -2.25
CA LEU A 80 4.53 -7.27 -2.82
C LEU A 80 4.95 -5.86 -2.41
N TRP A 81 5.39 -5.07 -3.37
CA TRP A 81 5.79 -3.69 -3.17
C TRP A 81 4.69 -2.74 -3.63
N ALA A 82 4.38 -1.71 -2.86
CA ALA A 82 3.42 -0.69 -3.23
C ALA A 82 4.00 0.71 -3.02
N ALA A 83 3.74 1.61 -3.96
CA ALA A 83 3.85 3.04 -3.75
C ALA A 83 2.49 3.56 -3.31
N ASP A 84 2.44 4.08 -2.08
CA ASP A 84 1.25 4.69 -1.51
C ASP A 84 1.40 6.21 -1.56
N VAL A 85 0.53 6.86 -2.35
CA VAL A 85 0.60 8.30 -2.56
C VAL A 85 0.06 9.02 -1.34
N GLY A 86 0.86 9.93 -0.81
CA GLY A 86 0.57 10.75 0.36
C GLY A 86 -0.50 11.82 0.13
N GLN A 87 -0.94 12.43 1.22
CA GLN A 87 -1.97 13.46 1.17
C GLN A 87 -1.41 14.83 0.81
N ASN A 88 -0.40 15.29 1.55
CA ASN A 88 0.14 16.65 1.47
C ASN A 88 1.65 16.75 1.71
N ASN A 89 2.26 15.84 2.48
CA ASN A 89 3.61 16.06 2.99
C ASN A 89 4.59 14.94 2.65
N TRP A 90 4.15 13.69 2.68
CA TRP A 90 5.06 12.53 2.61
C TRP A 90 4.53 11.50 1.64
N GLU A 91 5.41 11.09 0.72
CA GLU A 91 5.19 9.94 -0.15
C GLU A 91 5.88 8.72 0.42
N GLU A 92 5.33 7.53 0.20
CA GLU A 92 5.86 6.31 0.80
C GLU A 92 5.86 5.09 -0.12
N VAL A 93 6.80 4.18 0.16
CA VAL A 93 6.88 2.87 -0.46
C VAL A 93 6.86 1.81 0.62
N ASP A 94 5.95 0.85 0.46
CA ASP A 94 5.65 -0.20 1.41
C ASP A 94 5.99 -1.58 0.87
N LEU A 95 6.39 -2.45 1.79
CA LEU A 95 6.37 -3.89 1.59
C LEU A 95 5.04 -4.43 2.14
N ILE A 96 4.10 -4.72 1.25
CA ILE A 96 2.75 -5.15 1.61
C ILE A 96 2.75 -6.60 2.12
N GLN A 97 2.20 -6.77 3.32
CA GLN A 97 2.14 -8.03 4.03
C GLN A 97 0.70 -8.35 4.44
N LYS A 98 0.38 -9.64 4.43
CA LYS A 98 -0.96 -10.14 4.74
C LYS A 98 -1.41 -9.74 6.15
N GLY A 99 -2.59 -9.14 6.24
CA GLY A 99 -3.26 -8.73 7.48
C GLY A 99 -2.63 -7.53 8.18
N LYS A 100 -1.70 -6.82 7.53
CA LYS A 100 -1.03 -5.66 8.13
C LYS A 100 -1.78 -4.35 7.88
N ASN A 101 -1.57 -3.41 8.80
CA ASN A 101 -2.14 -2.08 8.79
C ASN A 101 -1.01 -1.05 8.59
N TYR A 102 -1.12 -0.23 7.55
CA TYR A 102 -0.11 0.75 7.13
C TYR A 102 -0.33 2.15 7.73
N GLY A 103 -1.37 2.31 8.54
CA GLY A 103 -1.50 3.44 9.45
C GLY A 103 -2.20 4.68 8.90
N TRP A 104 -2.43 4.82 7.59
CA TRP A 104 -3.31 5.88 7.08
C TRP A 104 -4.72 5.72 7.65
N ARG A 105 -5.35 6.73 8.24
CA ARG A 105 -5.04 8.18 8.26
C ARG A 105 -4.30 8.71 9.49
N LEU A 106 -3.93 7.83 10.42
CA LEU A 106 -3.23 8.27 11.63
C LEU A 106 -1.82 8.77 11.30
N LEU A 107 -1.17 8.10 10.36
CA LEU A 107 0.15 8.41 9.85
C LEU A 107 0.11 8.76 8.36
N GLU A 108 1.01 9.64 7.94
CA GLU A 108 1.39 9.90 6.56
C GLU A 108 2.91 9.70 6.49
N GLY A 109 3.36 8.62 5.87
CA GLY A 109 4.72 8.13 6.12
C GLY A 109 4.87 7.67 7.57
N ARG A 110 5.98 8.07 8.19
CA ARG A 110 6.27 7.87 9.62
C ARG A 110 5.83 9.05 10.47
N HIS A 111 5.01 9.96 9.93
CA HIS A 111 4.66 11.22 10.58
C HIS A 111 3.20 11.25 11.00
N CYS A 112 2.91 11.90 12.12
CA CYS A 112 1.52 12.07 12.56
C CYS A 112 0.76 12.92 11.55
N TYR A 113 -0.38 12.42 11.09
CA TYR A 113 -1.26 13.15 10.19
C TYR A 113 -2.54 13.57 10.91
N ASN A 114 -3.28 12.60 11.46
CA ASN A 114 -4.52 12.89 12.19
C ASN A 114 -4.65 12.07 13.49
N PRO A 115 -4.34 12.66 14.67
CA PRO A 115 -4.01 14.09 14.88
C PRO A 115 -2.62 14.47 14.35
N ALA A 116 -2.40 15.75 14.05
CA ALA A 116 -1.14 16.26 13.48
C ALA A 116 0.08 16.14 14.40
N SER A 117 -0.13 15.85 15.69
CA SER A 117 0.92 15.66 16.68
C SER A 117 0.48 14.66 17.74
N SER A 118 1.43 13.99 18.39
CA SER A 118 1.18 13.04 19.47
C SER A 118 0.21 11.90 19.10
N CYS A 119 0.24 11.50 17.83
CA CYS A 119 -0.49 10.33 17.35
C CYS A 119 0.04 9.06 18.02
N GLU A 120 -0.86 8.17 18.42
CA GLU A 120 -0.49 6.90 19.03
C GLU A 120 0.00 5.91 17.96
N ARG A 121 1.29 5.60 17.95
CA ARG A 121 1.84 4.60 17.04
C ARG A 121 1.68 3.22 17.64
N ALA A 122 0.52 2.60 17.41
CA ALA A 122 0.30 1.24 17.84
C ALA A 122 1.42 0.33 17.27
N PRO A 123 2.03 -0.55 18.07
CA PRO A 123 3.11 -1.44 17.61
C PRO A 123 2.71 -2.37 16.46
N SER A 124 1.40 -2.49 16.19
CA SER A 124 0.83 -3.26 15.08
C SER A 124 0.90 -2.54 13.74
N LEU A 125 1.14 -1.22 13.71
CA LEU A 125 1.31 -0.47 12.48
C LEU A 125 2.65 -0.79 11.83
N VAL A 126 2.63 -0.98 10.52
CA VAL A 126 3.82 -1.25 9.72
C VAL A 126 4.31 0.07 9.13
N PRO A 127 5.54 0.52 9.43
CA PRO A 127 6.10 1.71 8.81
C PRO A 127 6.50 1.41 7.35
N PRO A 128 6.58 2.45 6.51
CA PRO A 128 7.06 2.28 5.14
C PRO A 128 8.52 1.84 5.12
N VAL A 129 8.91 1.21 4.02
CA VAL A 129 10.32 0.85 3.76
C VAL A 129 11.12 2.13 3.56
N THR A 130 10.60 3.04 2.74
CA THR A 130 11.19 4.36 2.50
C THR A 130 10.09 5.39 2.31
N GLU A 131 10.42 6.64 2.62
CA GLU A 131 9.54 7.79 2.49
C GLU A 131 10.33 9.01 2.04
N TYR A 132 9.68 9.96 1.41
CA TYR A 132 10.29 11.25 1.09
C TYR A 132 9.27 12.39 1.15
N ARG A 133 9.76 13.60 1.39
CA ARG A 133 8.93 14.78 1.58
C ARG A 133 8.55 15.43 0.25
N HIS A 134 7.38 16.06 0.21
CA HIS A 134 6.95 17.02 -0.82
C HIS A 134 7.80 18.30 -0.78
N GLU A 135 9.06 18.17 -1.15
CA GLU A 135 10.04 19.26 -1.22
C GLU A 135 10.77 19.20 -2.55
N GLN A 136 11.40 20.32 -2.93
CA GLN A 136 12.23 20.40 -4.15
C GLN A 136 11.46 20.03 -5.43
N GLY A 137 10.14 20.24 -5.44
CA GLY A 137 9.25 19.93 -6.56
C GLY A 137 8.65 18.53 -6.53
N ARG A 138 9.07 17.66 -5.62
CA ARG A 138 8.49 16.32 -5.43
C ARG A 138 7.05 16.41 -4.95
N CYS A 139 6.20 15.48 -5.38
CA CYS A 139 4.77 15.57 -5.08
C CYS A 139 3.99 14.24 -5.09
N SER A 140 4.51 13.19 -5.72
CA SER A 140 3.74 11.96 -5.90
C SER A 140 4.63 10.80 -6.31
N VAL A 141 4.69 9.78 -5.45
CA VAL A 141 5.36 8.54 -5.77
C VAL A 141 4.56 7.80 -6.84
N THR A 142 5.23 7.40 -7.91
CA THR A 142 4.62 6.63 -9.00
C THR A 142 4.77 5.12 -8.78
N GLY A 143 5.76 4.70 -7.98
CA GLY A 143 6.13 3.31 -7.78
C GLY A 143 6.83 2.68 -8.99
N GLY A 144 7.17 1.39 -8.86
CA GLY A 144 7.81 0.64 -9.93
C GLY A 144 7.98 -0.84 -9.65
N TYR A 145 9.18 -1.36 -9.87
CA TYR A 145 9.47 -2.80 -9.84
C TYR A 145 10.81 -3.07 -9.18
N VAL A 146 10.91 -4.25 -8.57
CA VAL A 146 12.21 -4.83 -8.26
C VAL A 146 12.93 -5.18 -9.56
N TYR A 147 14.10 -4.58 -9.78
CA TYR A 147 14.87 -4.82 -10.99
C TYR A 147 15.52 -6.21 -10.93
N ARG A 148 15.22 -7.04 -11.93
CA ARG A 148 15.75 -8.41 -12.07
C ARG A 148 16.43 -8.62 -13.44
N GLY A 149 16.80 -7.54 -14.11
CA GLY A 149 17.49 -7.58 -15.41
C GLY A 149 19.00 -7.78 -15.28
N ALA A 150 19.65 -8.11 -16.39
CA ALA A 150 21.10 -8.31 -16.44
C ALA A 150 21.88 -7.06 -16.89
N SER A 151 21.22 -6.09 -17.53
CA SER A 151 21.90 -4.94 -18.15
C SER A 151 22.47 -3.93 -17.15
N VAL A 152 21.89 -3.84 -15.94
CA VAL A 152 22.35 -2.96 -14.86
C VAL A 152 22.51 -3.79 -13.58
N PRO A 153 23.61 -4.56 -13.43
CA PRO A 153 23.75 -5.53 -12.34
C PRO A 153 23.68 -4.92 -10.93
N THR A 154 24.06 -3.66 -10.77
CA THR A 154 24.02 -2.94 -9.49
C THR A 154 22.60 -2.70 -8.97
N LEU A 155 21.59 -2.75 -9.84
CA LEU A 155 20.18 -2.62 -9.46
C LEU A 155 19.52 -3.97 -9.18
N ALA A 156 20.21 -5.10 -9.37
CA ALA A 156 19.62 -6.41 -9.18
C ALA A 156 19.09 -6.59 -7.76
N GLY A 157 17.78 -6.79 -7.64
CA GLY A 157 17.07 -6.92 -6.36
C GLY A 157 16.68 -5.60 -5.69
N ILE A 158 16.92 -4.46 -6.32
CA ILE A 158 16.52 -3.14 -5.83
C ILE A 158 15.14 -2.79 -6.38
N TYR A 159 14.22 -2.35 -5.52
CA TYR A 159 12.97 -1.74 -5.93
C TYR A 159 13.21 -0.34 -6.47
N VAL A 160 12.97 -0.15 -7.76
CA VAL A 160 13.12 1.13 -8.45
C VAL A 160 11.75 1.77 -8.56
N PHE A 161 11.63 3.01 -8.12
CA PHE A 161 10.43 3.83 -8.19
C PHE A 161 10.81 5.24 -8.65
N GLY A 162 9.84 6.14 -8.77
CA GLY A 162 10.13 7.53 -9.10
C GLY A 162 9.04 8.47 -8.65
N ASP A 163 9.34 9.76 -8.74
CA ASP A 163 8.41 10.85 -8.44
C ASP A 163 7.82 11.42 -9.74
N PHE A 164 6.50 11.58 -9.76
CA PHE A 164 5.77 12.03 -10.94
C PHE A 164 6.10 13.49 -11.32
N CYS A 165 6.25 14.38 -10.35
CA CYS A 165 6.44 15.81 -10.62
C CYS A 165 7.84 16.13 -11.10
N THR A 166 8.86 15.48 -10.52
CA THR A 166 10.27 15.76 -10.81
C THR A 166 10.87 14.82 -11.84
N GLY A 167 10.32 13.61 -12.01
CA GLY A 167 10.92 12.55 -12.80
C GLY A 167 12.15 11.91 -12.15
N GLU A 168 12.41 12.19 -10.87
CA GLU A 168 13.46 11.54 -10.07
C GLU A 168 13.19 10.03 -9.95
N ILE A 169 14.27 9.25 -9.95
CA ILE A 169 14.30 7.79 -9.83
C ILE A 169 15.22 7.40 -8.67
#